data_AF-A0A960SK63-F1
#
_entry.id   AF-A0A960SK63-F1
#
_cell.length_a   1.000
_cell.length_b   1.000
_cell.length_c   1.000
_cell.angle_alpha   90.00
_cell.angle_beta   90.00
_cell.angle_gamma   90.00
#
_symmetry.space_group_name_H-M   'P 1'
#
loop_
_entity.id
_entity.type
_entity.pdbx_description
1 polymer ?
#
loop_
_entity_poly.entity_id
_entity_poly.type
_entity_poly.pdbx_seq_one_letter_code
_entity_poly.pdbx_strand_id
1 'polypeptide(L)' 'MAKKAVLILNLGSPDSTSVPDVRRYLKEFLLDERVIDSSPLIRNLVVR' A
#
# COMPACT_ATOMS: atom_id res chain seq x y z
N MET A 1 -25.69 18.44 -18.49
CA MET A 1 -24.68 18.81 -17.47
C MET A 1 -24.13 17.54 -16.85
N ALA A 2 -22.81 17.35 -16.80
CA ALA A 2 -22.22 16.26 -16.03
C ALA A 2 -22.41 16.51 -14.53
N LYS A 3 -22.78 15.47 -13.76
CA LYS A 3 -22.90 15.57 -12.30
C LYS A 3 -21.49 15.64 -11.69
N LYS A 4 -21.29 16.55 -10.73
CA LYS A 4 -20.02 16.66 -9.99
C LYS A 4 -19.94 15.55 -8.95
N ALA A 5 -18.77 14.93 -8.84
CA ALA A 5 -18.44 13.95 -7.81
C ALA A 5 -17.15 14.35 -7.11
N VAL A 6 -17.00 13.96 -5.83
CA VAL A 6 -15.81 14.18 -5.02
C VAL A 6 -15.27 12.81 -4.60
N LEU A 7 -13.97 12.61 -4.78
CA LEU A 7 -13.27 11.38 -4.37
C LEU A 7 -12.40 11.69 -3.14
N ILE A 8 -12.72 11.05 -2.03
CA ILE A 8 -11.91 11.09 -0.81
C ILE A 8 -11.00 9.87 -0.85
N LEU A 9 -9.68 10.09 -0.80
CA LEU A 9 -8.68 9.04 -0.84
C LEU A 9 -7.87 9.04 0.46
N ASN A 10 -7.51 7.83 0.88
CA ASN A 10 -6.53 7.56 1.92
C ASN A 10 -5.76 6.29 1.50
N LEU A 11 -4.61 6.04 2.11
CA LEU A 11 -3.84 4.80 1.95
C LEU A 11 -4.57 3.57 2.51
N GLY A 12 -5.45 3.79 3.50
CA GLY A 12 -6.09 2.72 4.25
C GLY A 12 -5.25 2.25 5.43
N SER A 13 -5.63 1.11 5.99
CA SER A 13 -5.02 0.44 7.15
C SER A 13 -5.24 -1.07 7.01
N PRO A 14 -4.48 -1.94 7.72
CA PRO A 14 -4.79 -3.35 7.75
C PRO A 14 -6.16 -3.62 8.40
N ASP A 15 -6.83 -4.69 7.96
CA ASP A 15 -8.18 -5.07 8.44
C ASP A 15 -8.20 -5.38 9.95
N SER A 16 -7.08 -5.83 10.51
CA SER A 16 -6.91 -6.05 11.94
C SER A 16 -5.44 -5.95 12.36
N THR A 17 -5.18 -6.09 13.65
CA THR A 17 -3.82 -6.20 14.21
C THR A 17 -3.23 -7.60 14.06
N SER A 18 -3.92 -8.52 13.38
CA SER A 18 -3.42 -9.87 13.13
C SER A 18 -2.21 -9.82 12.19
N VAL A 19 -1.24 -10.72 12.42
CA VAL A 19 -0.02 -10.79 11.60
C VAL A 19 -0.31 -10.97 10.10
N PRO A 20 -1.26 -11.83 9.66
CA PRO A 20 -1.58 -11.96 8.24
C PRO A 20 -2.04 -10.65 7.58
N ASP A 21 -2.91 -9.89 8.26
CA ASP A 21 -3.48 -8.66 7.70
C ASP A 21 -2.45 -7.54 7.61
N VAL A 22 -1.61 -7.40 8.64
CA VAL A 22 -0.50 -6.44 8.66
C VAL A 22 0.53 -6.78 7.58
N ARG A 23 0.87 -8.08 7.42
CA ARG A 23 1.82 -8.52 6.39
C ARG A 23 1.31 -8.20 4.98
N ARG A 24 0.01 -8.42 4.72
CA ARG A 24 -0.61 -8.09 3.44
C ARG A 24 -0.54 -6.58 3.16
N TYR A 25 -0.96 -5.76 4.12
CA TYR A 25 -0.92 -4.30 4.00
C TYR A 25 0.50 -3.77 3.75
N LEU A 26 1.48 -4.20 4.54
CA LEU A 26 2.87 -3.75 4.38
C LEU A 26 3.46 -4.18 3.04
N LYS A 27 3.11 -5.37 2.55
CA LYS A 27 3.57 -5.83 1.24
C LYS A 27 3.03 -4.95 0.12
N GLU A 28 1.75 -4.58 0.17
CA GLU A 28 1.15 -3.66 -0.80
C GLU A 28 1.76 -2.26 -0.72
N PHE A 29 1.95 -1.74 0.49
CA PHE A 29 2.48 -0.40 0.71
C PHE A 29 3.97 -0.27 0.35
N LEU A 30 4.83 -1.19 0.79
CA LEU A 30 6.28 -1.09 0.62
C LEU A 30 6.77 -1.53 -0.76
N LEU A 31 5.95 -2.26 -1.53
CA LEU A 31 6.28 -2.59 -2.93
C LEU A 31 5.99 -1.43 -3.89
N ASP A 32 5.26 -0.39 -3.48
CA ASP A 32 5.05 0.80 -4.31
C ASP A 32 6.36 1.58 -4.49
N GLU A 33 6.73 1.84 -5.75
CA GLU A 33 7.94 2.61 -6.10
C GLU A 33 7.89 4.05 -5.61
N ARG A 34 6.70 4.60 -5.37
CA ARG A 34 6.50 5.94 -4.83
C ARG A 34 6.68 5.99 -3.32
N VAL A 35 6.69 4.84 -2.63
CA VAL A 35 6.91 4.73 -1.19
C VAL A 35 8.39 4.44 -0.90
N ILE A 36 9.00 3.53 -1.66
CA ILE A 36 10.44 3.26 -1.59
C ILE A 36 11.05 3.43 -2.98
N ASP A 37 11.80 4.52 -3.16
CA ASP A 37 12.53 4.80 -4.39
C ASP A 37 13.78 3.89 -4.50
N SER A 38 13.55 2.66 -4.96
CA SER A 38 14.60 1.66 -5.17
C SER A 38 14.18 0.60 -6.19
N SER A 39 15.14 -0.21 -6.63
CA SER A 39 14.87 -1.28 -7.59
C SER A 39 13.89 -2.32 -7.01
N PRO A 40 13.08 -3.00 -7.86
CA PRO A 40 12.13 -4.01 -7.40
C PRO A 40 12.75 -5.15 -6.59
N LEU A 41 14.04 -5.43 -6.80
CA LEU A 41 14.78 -6.45 -6.05
C LEU A 41 14.97 -6.04 -4.58
N ILE A 42 15.31 -4.77 -4.35
CA ILE A 42 15.50 -4.23 -2.99
C ILE A 42 14.16 -4.20 -2.27
N ARG A 43 13.10 -3.70 -2.91
CA ARG A 43 11.74 -3.70 -2.34
C ARG A 43 11.26 -5.10 -1.97
N ASN A 44 11.48 -6.08 -2.85
CA ASN A 44 11.11 -7.48 -2.57
C ASN A 44 11.89 -8.12 -1.43
N LEU A 45 13.11 -7.65 -1.14
CA LEU A 45 13.89 -8.13 0.01
C LEU A 45 13.32 -7.61 1.33
N VAL A 46 12.80 -6.38 1.36
CA VAL A 46 12.22 -5.76 2.56
C VAL A 46 10.91 -6.43 2.99
N VAL A 47 10.10 -6.88 2.03
CA VAL A 47 8.78 -7.50 2.29
C VAL A 47 8.82 -9.02 2.43
N ARG A 48 9.98 -9.65 2.23
CA ARG A 48 10.20 -11.10 2.33
C ARG A 48 10.58 -11.52 3.74
#